data_AF-A0A7U3Z4Q7-F1
#
_entry.id   AF-A0A7U3Z4Q7-F1
#
_cell.length_a   1.000
_cell.length_b   1.000
_cell.length_c   1.000
_cell.angle_alpha   90.00
_cell.angle_beta   90.00
_cell.angle_gamma   90.00
#
_symmetry.space_group_name_H-M   'P 1'
#
loop_
_entity.id
_entity.type
_entity.pdbx_description
1 polymer ?
#
loop_
_entity_poly.entity_id
_entity_poly.type
_entity_poly.pdbx_seq_one_letter_code
_entity_poly.pdbx_strand_id
1 'polypeptide(L)'
;MPTLTARSVIPPYMLRRIIEHGSVPQRDCALHTLNHVQSLLGNKPLHAPGTKTASGGKVIRDIYDAQNGTQLPGKQVRNEGQASNHDVAVDEAYDYLGVTYDFFWQAFERNSLDNKGLPLTGSVHYGHEYQNAFWNGQQMVFGDGDGEIFNRFTLAIDVVGHELAHGVTESEAGLIYFQQAGALNESMSDVFGSLVKQFHFRQTADKADWLIGAGLLAKGINGKGLRSMSAPGTAYDDPLLGKDPQPADMKDYIQTKEDNGGVHLNSGIPNRAFYLAATALGGFAWEKAGYVWYDTLCDKALPQDADFATFARTTVKHAQQRFDRTVADKVQQAWHQVGVE
;
A
#
# COMPACT_ATOMS: atom_id res chain seq x y z
N MET A 1 -1.57 13.57 -19.98
CA MET A 1 -1.66 13.63 -18.51
C MET A 1 -1.98 12.23 -18.02
N PRO A 2 -1.23 11.66 -17.07
CA PRO A 2 -1.57 10.34 -16.54
C PRO A 2 -2.98 10.41 -15.94
N THR A 3 -3.86 9.50 -16.35
CA THR A 3 -5.16 9.33 -15.73
C THR A 3 -4.94 8.71 -14.36
N LEU A 4 -5.06 9.53 -13.31
CA LEU A 4 -5.12 9.09 -11.93
C LEU A 4 -6.26 8.07 -11.82
N THR A 5 -5.88 6.85 -11.49
CA THR A 5 -6.72 5.66 -11.43
C THR A 5 -6.72 5.29 -9.95
N ALA A 6 -7.89 5.09 -9.34
CA ALA A 6 -7.95 4.65 -7.95
C ALA A 6 -7.09 3.38 -7.77
N ARG A 7 -6.26 3.39 -6.73
CA ARG A 7 -5.39 2.26 -6.35
C ARG A 7 -6.13 1.46 -5.30
N SER A 8 -6.24 0.14 -5.46
CA SER A 8 -7.12 -0.68 -4.62
C SER A 8 -6.35 -1.87 -4.09
N VAL A 9 -6.28 -2.01 -2.76
CA VAL A 9 -5.55 -3.09 -2.09
C VAL A 9 -6.00 -4.49 -2.51
N ILE A 10 -7.31 -4.70 -2.76
CA ILE A 10 -7.83 -5.98 -3.27
C ILE A 10 -7.78 -5.97 -4.80
N PRO A 11 -6.94 -6.84 -5.41
CA PRO A 11 -6.77 -6.83 -6.85
C PRO A 11 -7.99 -7.45 -7.57
N PRO A 12 -8.28 -7.03 -8.81
CA PRO A 12 -9.47 -7.50 -9.54
C PRO A 12 -9.55 -9.03 -9.74
N TYR A 13 -8.40 -9.74 -9.81
CA TYR A 13 -8.40 -11.20 -9.96
C TYR A 13 -8.93 -11.91 -8.71
N MET A 14 -8.70 -11.35 -7.52
CA MET A 14 -9.16 -11.93 -6.25
C MET A 14 -10.68 -11.79 -6.12
N LEU A 15 -11.23 -10.63 -6.48
CA LEU A 15 -12.68 -10.42 -6.54
C LEU A 15 -13.34 -11.36 -7.57
N ARG A 16 -12.75 -11.52 -8.77
CA ARG A 16 -13.24 -12.48 -9.77
C ARG A 16 -13.26 -13.91 -9.24
N ARG A 17 -12.21 -14.31 -8.52
CA ARG A 17 -12.14 -15.63 -7.90
C ARG A 17 -13.30 -15.86 -6.90
N ILE A 18 -13.59 -14.89 -6.04
CA ILE A 18 -14.72 -14.94 -5.11
C ILE A 18 -16.05 -15.02 -5.86
N ILE A 19 -16.23 -14.24 -6.92
CA ILE A 19 -17.46 -14.26 -7.74
C ILE A 19 -17.73 -15.65 -8.34
N GLU A 20 -16.68 -16.38 -8.69
CA GLU A 20 -16.78 -17.72 -9.29
C GLU A 20 -16.99 -18.85 -8.27
N HIS A 21 -16.48 -18.72 -7.05
CA HIS A 21 -16.39 -19.82 -6.07
C HIS A 21 -17.17 -19.59 -4.77
N GLY A 22 -17.63 -18.36 -4.54
CA GLY A 22 -18.34 -17.95 -3.32
C GLY A 22 -19.80 -18.36 -3.28
N SER A 23 -20.37 -18.25 -2.07
CA SER A 23 -21.82 -18.29 -1.86
C SER A 23 -22.51 -17.11 -2.56
N VAL A 24 -23.84 -17.14 -2.67
CA VAL A 24 -24.59 -16.04 -3.32
C VAL A 24 -24.31 -14.68 -2.63
N PRO A 25 -24.38 -14.55 -1.28
CA PRO A 25 -24.00 -13.30 -0.61
C PRO A 25 -22.57 -12.85 -0.92
N GLN A 26 -21.57 -13.75 -0.77
CA GLN A 26 -20.17 -13.45 -1.04
C GLN A 26 -19.93 -12.96 -2.48
N ARG A 27 -20.57 -13.63 -3.44
CA ARG A 27 -20.50 -13.28 -4.85
C ARG A 27 -21.08 -11.89 -5.13
N ASP A 28 -22.21 -11.57 -4.53
CA ASP A 28 -22.89 -10.29 -4.77
C ASP A 28 -22.06 -9.11 -4.21
N CYS A 29 -21.47 -9.26 -3.01
CA CYS A 29 -20.58 -8.26 -2.43
C CYS A 29 -19.31 -8.05 -3.26
N ALA A 30 -18.68 -9.14 -3.71
CA ALA A 30 -17.50 -9.07 -4.57
C ALA A 30 -17.81 -8.45 -5.95
N LEU A 31 -18.97 -8.76 -6.52
CA LEU A 31 -19.41 -8.22 -7.81
C LEU A 31 -19.68 -6.71 -7.73
N HIS A 32 -20.39 -6.26 -6.69
CA HIS A 32 -20.59 -4.82 -6.45
C HIS A 32 -19.26 -4.09 -6.28
N THR A 33 -18.34 -4.67 -5.50
CA THR A 33 -17.00 -4.11 -5.28
C THR A 33 -16.22 -4.01 -6.59
N LEU A 34 -16.17 -5.08 -7.39
CA LEU A 34 -15.43 -5.13 -8.65
C LEU A 34 -15.96 -4.11 -9.68
N ASN A 35 -17.29 -4.03 -9.84
CA ASN A 35 -17.91 -3.07 -10.76
C ASN A 35 -17.59 -1.62 -10.35
N HIS A 36 -17.57 -1.34 -9.05
CA HIS A 36 -17.21 -0.02 -8.55
C HIS A 36 -15.73 0.31 -8.80
N VAL A 37 -14.81 -0.60 -8.48
CA VAL A 37 -13.36 -0.42 -8.74
C VAL A 37 -13.13 -0.12 -10.22
N GLN A 38 -13.77 -0.85 -11.12
CA GLN A 38 -13.68 -0.61 -12.56
C GLN A 38 -14.19 0.78 -12.97
N SER A 39 -15.24 1.30 -12.31
CA SER A 39 -15.76 2.65 -12.57
C SER A 39 -14.82 3.75 -12.08
N LEU A 40 -14.12 3.54 -10.96
CA LEU A 40 -13.17 4.50 -10.40
C LEU A 40 -11.94 4.70 -11.31
N LEU A 41 -11.55 3.66 -12.04
CA LEU A 41 -10.45 3.74 -13.01
C LEU A 41 -10.73 4.70 -14.18
N GLY A 42 -11.98 5.14 -14.37
CA GLY A 42 -12.38 6.07 -15.44
C GLY A 42 -12.47 7.55 -15.04
N ASN A 43 -12.43 7.88 -13.73
CA ASN A 43 -12.74 9.23 -13.24
C ASN A 43 -11.50 10.00 -12.78
N LYS A 44 -11.45 11.30 -13.10
CA LYS A 44 -10.40 12.21 -12.63
C LYS A 44 -10.67 12.66 -11.18
N PRO A 45 -9.64 12.82 -10.34
CA PRO A 45 -9.80 13.38 -9.00
C PRO A 45 -10.29 14.84 -9.04
N LEU A 46 -11.25 15.16 -8.17
CA LEU A 46 -11.90 16.47 -8.05
C LEU A 46 -11.13 17.37 -7.09
N HIS A 47 -10.16 18.18 -7.53
CA HIS A 47 -9.42 19.05 -6.59
C HIS A 47 -10.36 20.00 -5.84
N ALA A 48 -10.48 19.84 -4.52
CA ALA A 48 -11.09 20.84 -3.66
C ALA A 48 -10.04 21.93 -3.33
N PRO A 49 -10.28 23.22 -3.63
CA PRO A 49 -9.38 24.29 -3.24
C PRO A 49 -9.61 24.71 -1.77
N GLY A 50 -8.54 25.00 -1.04
CA GLY A 50 -8.59 25.90 0.12
C GLY A 50 -8.41 25.29 1.52
N THR A 51 -7.73 24.15 1.65
CA THR A 51 -7.43 23.58 2.98
C THR A 51 -6.19 24.19 3.62
N LYS A 52 -6.25 24.43 4.94
CA LYS A 52 -5.10 24.80 5.76
C LYS A 52 -4.09 23.65 5.74
N THR A 53 -2.84 23.93 5.36
CA THR A 53 -1.78 22.91 5.31
C THR A 53 -1.15 22.68 6.68
N ALA A 54 -0.74 21.43 6.93
CA ALA A 54 0.02 21.04 8.10
C ALA A 54 1.40 21.70 8.09
N SER A 55 1.83 22.21 9.25
CA SER A 55 3.24 22.54 9.48
C SER A 55 4.01 21.24 9.74
N GLY A 56 5.30 21.20 9.39
CA GLY A 56 6.14 20.02 9.60
C GLY A 56 6.08 19.51 11.05
N GLY A 57 5.84 18.20 11.21
CA GLY A 57 5.68 17.54 12.50
C GLY A 57 4.32 17.73 13.17
N LYS A 58 3.32 18.29 12.49
CA LYS A 58 1.96 18.48 13.02
C LYS A 58 0.91 18.08 11.98
N VAL A 59 0.46 16.84 12.05
CA VAL A 59 -0.59 16.31 11.18
C VAL A 59 -1.90 17.09 11.32
N ILE A 60 -2.68 17.15 10.23
CA ILE A 60 -4.08 17.57 10.24
C ILE A 60 -4.89 16.41 9.67
N ARG A 61 -5.72 15.77 10.51
CA ARG A 61 -6.65 14.71 10.10
C ARG A 61 -8.08 15.20 10.03
N ASP A 62 -8.86 14.58 9.15
CA ASP A 62 -10.30 14.76 9.10
C ASP A 62 -11.00 13.47 8.65
N ILE A 63 -11.80 12.88 9.54
CA ILE A 63 -12.47 11.60 9.33
C ILE A 63 -13.96 11.80 9.15
N TYR A 64 -14.48 11.13 8.13
CA TYR A 64 -15.86 11.17 7.70
C TYR A 64 -16.47 9.77 7.73
N ASP A 65 -17.78 9.72 7.87
CA ASP A 65 -18.62 8.53 7.82
C ASP A 65 -19.51 8.62 6.57
N ALA A 66 -19.33 7.66 5.65
CA ALA A 66 -20.13 7.56 4.44
C ALA A 66 -21.52 6.93 4.68
N GLN A 67 -21.79 6.45 5.89
CA GLN A 67 -23.07 5.91 6.37
C GLN A 67 -23.61 4.79 5.47
N ASN A 68 -22.72 3.89 5.03
CA ASN A 68 -22.97 2.82 4.07
C ASN A 68 -23.43 3.27 2.68
N GLY A 69 -23.37 4.58 2.41
CA GLY A 69 -23.51 5.15 1.08
C GLY A 69 -22.17 5.19 0.32
N THR A 70 -22.22 5.60 -0.93
CA THR A 70 -21.03 5.75 -1.80
C THR A 70 -20.67 7.21 -2.09
N GLN A 71 -21.36 8.16 -1.44
CA GLN A 71 -21.10 9.60 -1.57
C GLN A 71 -19.94 10.02 -0.67
N LEU A 72 -18.90 10.60 -1.26
CA LEU A 72 -17.72 11.11 -0.55
C LEU A 72 -17.77 12.64 -0.35
N PRO A 73 -17.14 13.18 0.71
CA PRO A 73 -16.52 12.44 1.81
C PRO A 73 -17.54 11.88 2.82
N GLY A 74 -18.81 12.31 2.76
CA GLY A 74 -19.84 11.89 3.74
C GLY A 74 -19.98 12.88 4.88
N LYS A 75 -20.38 12.40 6.07
CA LYS A 75 -20.59 13.23 7.27
C LYS A 75 -19.30 13.30 8.09
N GLN A 76 -18.81 14.50 8.39
CA GLN A 76 -17.65 14.66 9.27
C GLN A 76 -17.96 14.13 10.68
N VAL A 77 -17.09 13.26 11.20
CA VAL A 77 -17.27 12.62 12.52
C VAL A 77 -16.12 12.91 13.48
N ARG A 78 -14.90 13.12 12.99
CA ARG A 78 -13.73 13.39 13.84
C ARG A 78 -12.65 14.19 13.11
N ASN A 79 -12.46 15.45 13.49
CA ASN A 79 -11.36 16.28 12.98
C ASN A 79 -10.14 16.31 13.93
N GLU A 80 -9.06 16.96 13.50
CA GLU A 80 -7.83 17.06 14.27
C GLU A 80 -8.05 17.61 15.69
N GLY A 81 -7.61 16.85 16.71
CA GLY A 81 -7.80 17.20 18.12
C GLY A 81 -9.17 16.82 18.72
N GLN A 82 -10.13 16.36 17.93
CA GLN A 82 -11.43 15.91 18.44
C GLN A 82 -11.32 14.51 19.10
N ALA A 83 -12.03 14.35 20.23
CA ALA A 83 -12.11 13.09 20.94
C ALA A 83 -12.76 11.97 20.10
N SER A 84 -12.45 10.72 20.44
CA SER A 84 -13.11 9.53 19.85
C SER A 84 -14.63 9.61 19.98
N ASN A 85 -15.33 9.15 18.95
CA ASN A 85 -16.79 8.96 18.95
C ASN A 85 -17.19 7.52 19.31
N HIS A 86 -16.21 6.68 19.69
CA HIS A 86 -16.34 5.26 20.04
C HIS A 86 -16.75 4.33 18.89
N ASP A 87 -16.61 4.79 17.64
CA ASP A 87 -16.65 3.91 16.48
C ASP A 87 -15.25 3.38 16.18
N VAL A 88 -15.09 2.05 16.15
CA VAL A 88 -13.79 1.40 15.97
C VAL A 88 -13.17 1.70 14.61
N ALA A 89 -13.95 1.83 13.54
CA ALA A 89 -13.42 2.12 12.21
C ALA A 89 -12.93 3.57 12.14
N VAL A 90 -13.68 4.50 12.75
CA VAL A 90 -13.27 5.92 12.87
C VAL A 90 -11.99 6.04 13.70
N ASP A 91 -11.90 5.33 14.83
CA ASP A 91 -10.74 5.37 15.71
C ASP A 91 -9.50 4.80 15.02
N GLU A 92 -9.61 3.63 14.39
CA GLU A 92 -8.51 3.02 13.62
C GLU A 92 -8.07 3.92 12.46
N ALA A 93 -8.99 4.48 11.67
CA ALA A 93 -8.66 5.39 10.59
C ALA A 93 -7.95 6.65 11.11
N TYR A 94 -8.47 7.27 12.17
CA TYR A 94 -7.88 8.46 12.78
C TYR A 94 -6.46 8.20 13.31
N ASP A 95 -6.26 7.08 14.00
CA ASP A 95 -5.00 6.72 14.62
C ASP A 95 -3.96 6.32 13.56
N TYR A 96 -4.32 5.47 12.60
CA TYR A 96 -3.38 4.96 11.58
C TYR A 96 -3.00 6.00 10.52
N LEU A 97 -3.88 6.96 10.18
CA LEU A 97 -3.48 8.14 9.41
C LEU A 97 -2.42 8.95 10.17
N GLY A 98 -2.60 9.13 11.49
CA GLY A 98 -1.64 9.82 12.34
C GLY A 98 -0.28 9.11 12.40
N VAL A 99 -0.28 7.79 12.64
CA VAL A 99 0.95 6.99 12.70
C VAL A 99 1.70 7.01 11.36
N THR A 100 0.98 6.98 10.24
CA THR A 100 1.59 7.06 8.90
C THR A 100 2.28 8.41 8.69
N TYR A 101 1.62 9.51 9.06
CA TYR A 101 2.26 10.84 9.03
C TYR A 101 3.51 10.89 9.91
N ASP A 102 3.40 10.42 11.15
CA ASP A 102 4.49 10.42 12.12
C ASP A 102 5.69 9.62 11.64
N PHE A 103 5.45 8.48 10.98
CA PHE A 103 6.50 7.68 10.35
C PHE A 103 7.24 8.49 9.27
N PHE A 104 6.53 9.06 8.30
CA PHE A 104 7.16 9.83 7.22
C PHE A 104 7.92 11.07 7.74
N TRP A 105 7.40 11.73 8.76
CA TRP A 105 8.08 12.85 9.40
C TRP A 105 9.31 12.42 10.20
N GLN A 106 9.19 11.44 11.09
CA GLN A 106 10.30 11.04 11.97
C GLN A 106 11.38 10.26 11.23
N ALA A 107 11.02 9.45 10.23
CA ALA A 107 11.97 8.67 9.47
C ALA A 107 12.62 9.47 8.34
N PHE A 108 11.90 10.39 7.68
CA PHE A 108 12.37 11.03 6.43
C PHE A 108 12.22 12.56 6.39
N GLU A 109 11.78 13.19 7.48
CA GLU A 109 11.48 14.63 7.56
C GLU A 109 10.48 15.10 6.48
N ARG A 110 9.62 14.19 6.01
CA ARG A 110 8.60 14.47 4.99
C ARG A 110 7.34 15.03 5.63
N ASN A 111 6.89 16.21 5.20
CA ASN A 111 5.66 16.81 5.70
C ASN A 111 4.42 16.35 4.90
N SER A 112 3.78 15.28 5.35
CA SER A 112 2.63 14.64 4.69
C SER A 112 2.94 14.03 3.31
N LEU A 113 1.90 13.51 2.64
CA LEU A 113 2.04 12.71 1.42
C LEU A 113 2.67 13.47 0.26
N ASP A 114 2.45 14.78 0.16
CA ASP A 114 2.94 15.65 -0.92
C ASP A 114 4.16 16.50 -0.54
N ASN A 115 4.71 16.27 0.66
CA ASN A 115 5.75 17.08 1.29
C ASN A 115 5.41 18.57 1.49
N LYS A 116 4.12 18.94 1.42
CA LYS A 116 3.61 20.31 1.58
C LYS A 116 2.53 20.41 2.66
N GLY A 117 2.36 19.36 3.45
CA GLY A 117 1.42 19.33 4.56
C GLY A 117 -0.04 19.10 4.11
N LEU A 118 -0.27 18.27 3.08
CA LEU A 118 -1.60 17.81 2.72
C LEU A 118 -2.37 17.28 3.96
N PRO A 119 -3.57 17.77 4.27
CA PRO A 119 -4.41 17.17 5.31
C PRO A 119 -4.78 15.73 4.95
N LEU A 120 -4.74 14.82 5.93
CA LEU A 120 -5.08 13.42 5.74
C LEU A 120 -6.59 13.24 5.98
N THR A 121 -7.33 13.08 4.88
CA THR A 121 -8.78 12.85 4.92
C THR A 121 -9.08 11.36 4.75
N GLY A 122 -10.01 10.83 5.54
CA GLY A 122 -10.46 9.44 5.43
C GLY A 122 -11.98 9.30 5.58
N SER A 123 -12.59 8.47 4.75
CA SER A 123 -14.02 8.13 4.81
C SER A 123 -14.19 6.65 5.14
N VAL A 124 -14.87 6.35 6.25
CA VAL A 124 -15.19 4.97 6.69
C VAL A 124 -16.63 4.61 6.34
N HIS A 125 -16.99 3.33 6.52
CA HIS A 125 -18.32 2.78 6.21
C HIS A 125 -18.75 3.06 4.77
N TYR A 126 -17.81 2.96 3.83
CA TYR A 126 -18.06 3.18 2.43
C TYR A 126 -18.81 1.99 1.82
N GLY A 127 -19.99 2.24 1.28
CA GLY A 127 -20.85 1.20 0.70
C GLY A 127 -21.34 0.18 1.73
N HIS A 128 -21.98 -0.88 1.23
CA HIS A 128 -22.45 -1.99 2.05
C HIS A 128 -21.58 -3.21 1.79
N GLU A 129 -21.01 -3.78 2.85
CA GLU A 129 -20.10 -4.94 2.80
C GLU A 129 -19.00 -4.81 1.73
N TYR A 130 -18.50 -3.58 1.57
CA TYR A 130 -17.55 -3.25 0.51
C TYR A 130 -16.19 -3.89 0.79
N GLN A 131 -15.75 -4.74 -0.14
CA GLN A 131 -14.56 -5.58 0.04
C GLN A 131 -13.28 -4.89 -0.47
N ASN A 132 -13.08 -3.61 -0.14
CA ASN A 132 -11.87 -2.90 -0.51
C ASN A 132 -11.57 -1.66 0.35
N ALA A 133 -10.34 -1.16 0.22
CA ALA A 133 -9.95 0.20 0.53
C ALA A 133 -9.17 0.79 -0.65
N PHE A 134 -9.13 2.11 -0.75
CA PHE A 134 -8.39 2.78 -1.82
C PHE A 134 -8.01 4.23 -1.49
N TRP A 135 -6.87 4.67 -2.03
CA TRP A 135 -6.56 6.07 -2.25
C TRP A 135 -7.14 6.55 -3.59
N ASN A 136 -7.91 7.65 -3.55
CA ASN A 136 -8.55 8.21 -4.76
C ASN A 136 -7.82 9.42 -5.37
N GLY A 137 -6.59 9.71 -4.92
CA GLY A 137 -5.85 10.92 -5.27
C GLY A 137 -5.99 12.06 -4.25
N GLN A 138 -6.89 11.96 -3.27
CA GLN A 138 -7.17 13.04 -2.30
C GLN A 138 -7.50 12.59 -0.89
N GLN A 139 -8.21 11.48 -0.76
CA GLN A 139 -8.61 10.93 0.51
C GLN A 139 -8.56 9.41 0.48
N MET A 140 -8.46 8.84 1.67
CA MET A 140 -8.64 7.43 1.94
C MET A 140 -10.12 7.07 1.97
N VAL A 141 -10.46 5.90 1.44
CA VAL A 141 -11.81 5.34 1.50
C VAL A 141 -11.73 3.90 2.00
N PHE A 142 -12.52 3.56 3.01
CA PHE A 142 -12.50 2.25 3.67
C PHE A 142 -13.86 1.58 3.64
N GLY A 143 -13.90 0.36 3.09
CA GLY A 143 -15.03 -0.55 3.24
C GLY A 143 -15.00 -1.32 4.55
N ASP A 144 -16.17 -1.82 4.95
CA ASP A 144 -16.34 -2.60 6.18
C ASP A 144 -15.98 -4.09 6.00
N GLY A 145 -15.78 -4.55 4.76
CA GLY A 145 -15.69 -5.98 4.45
C GLY A 145 -17.04 -6.70 4.67
N ASP A 146 -17.09 -7.97 4.30
CA ASP A 146 -18.27 -8.82 4.43
C ASP A 146 -18.27 -9.66 5.73
N GLY A 147 -17.17 -9.64 6.49
CA GLY A 147 -17.03 -10.40 7.73
C GLY A 147 -16.87 -11.91 7.53
N GLU A 148 -17.11 -12.44 6.33
CA GLU A 148 -16.89 -13.84 5.96
C GLU A 148 -15.56 -14.07 5.24
N ILE A 149 -15.13 -13.14 4.39
CA ILE A 149 -13.87 -13.22 3.64
C ILE A 149 -12.89 -12.16 4.15
N PHE A 150 -13.34 -10.91 4.24
CA PHE A 150 -12.55 -9.79 4.71
C PHE A 150 -13.20 -9.13 5.92
N ASN A 151 -12.37 -8.81 6.91
CA ASN A 151 -12.70 -7.90 8.00
C ASN A 151 -12.70 -6.45 7.48
N ARG A 152 -13.05 -5.49 8.36
CA ARG A 152 -12.98 -4.06 8.06
C ARG A 152 -11.59 -3.62 7.60
N PHE A 153 -11.53 -2.78 6.57
CA PHE A 153 -10.27 -2.41 5.92
C PHE A 153 -9.46 -1.37 6.70
N THR A 154 -9.99 -0.82 7.79
CA THR A 154 -9.23 0.00 8.75
C THR A 154 -8.38 -0.84 9.70
N LEU A 155 -8.62 -2.16 9.82
CA LEU A 155 -8.02 -3.01 10.85
C LEU A 155 -6.50 -3.16 10.72
N ALA A 156 -6.01 -3.29 9.49
CA ALA A 156 -4.59 -3.53 9.22
C ALA A 156 -3.85 -2.22 8.93
N ILE A 157 -3.01 -1.77 9.87
CA ILE A 157 -2.24 -0.53 9.76
C ILE A 157 -1.35 -0.49 8.50
N ASP A 158 -0.79 -1.61 8.09
CA ASP A 158 0.05 -1.70 6.88
C ASP A 158 -0.78 -1.53 5.60
N VAL A 159 -2.07 -1.90 5.58
CA VAL A 159 -2.97 -1.60 4.46
C VAL A 159 -3.28 -0.10 4.41
N VAL A 160 -3.53 0.53 5.55
CA VAL A 160 -3.72 2.00 5.62
C VAL A 160 -2.46 2.73 5.13
N GLY A 161 -1.28 2.30 5.59
CA GLY A 161 0.01 2.84 5.18
C GLY A 161 0.31 2.62 3.69
N HIS A 162 -0.04 1.44 3.15
CA HIS A 162 0.08 1.11 1.73
C HIS A 162 -0.72 2.08 0.86
N GLU A 163 -1.99 2.30 1.19
CA GLU A 163 -2.85 3.16 0.39
C GLU A 163 -2.40 4.64 0.43
N LEU A 164 -2.01 5.14 1.60
CA LEU A 164 -1.45 6.49 1.72
C LEU A 164 -0.11 6.64 0.98
N ALA A 165 0.69 5.57 0.90
CA ALA A 165 1.97 5.57 0.21
C ALA A 165 1.85 5.69 -1.32
N HIS A 166 0.69 5.37 -1.92
CA HIS A 166 0.43 5.73 -3.31
C HIS A 166 0.46 7.24 -3.52
N GLY A 167 -0.09 8.03 -2.59
CA GLY A 167 -0.03 9.50 -2.64
C GLY A 167 1.41 10.04 -2.58
N VAL A 168 2.31 9.37 -1.84
CA VAL A 168 3.74 9.71 -1.83
C VAL A 168 4.35 9.45 -3.21
N THR A 169 4.12 8.27 -3.78
CA THR A 169 4.59 7.90 -5.11
C THR A 169 4.08 8.87 -6.19
N GLU A 170 2.81 9.27 -6.13
CA GLU A 170 2.19 10.23 -7.05
C GLU A 170 2.86 11.61 -7.00
N SER A 171 3.25 12.08 -5.81
CA SER A 171 3.88 13.39 -5.63
C SER A 171 5.37 13.43 -5.98
N GLU A 172 6.03 12.27 -6.13
CA GLU A 172 7.46 12.15 -6.40
C GLU A 172 7.75 11.60 -7.80
N ALA A 173 8.15 10.33 -7.93
CA ALA A 173 8.49 9.72 -9.22
C ALA A 173 7.28 9.57 -10.15
N GLY A 174 6.05 9.46 -9.60
CA GLY A 174 4.84 9.29 -10.40
C GLY A 174 4.87 8.03 -11.27
N LEU A 175 5.37 6.91 -10.72
CA LEU A 175 5.50 5.65 -11.44
C LEU A 175 4.16 5.23 -12.06
N ILE A 176 4.15 5.00 -13.38
CA ILE A 176 2.94 4.64 -14.10
C ILE A 176 2.44 3.27 -13.65
N TYR A 177 1.13 3.10 -13.58
CA TYR A 177 0.49 1.88 -13.08
C TYR A 177 0.36 0.82 -14.18
N PHE A 178 1.49 0.40 -14.72
CA PHE A 178 1.57 -0.56 -15.81
C PHE A 178 2.86 -1.38 -15.75
N GLN A 179 2.76 -2.69 -15.96
CA GLN A 179 3.88 -3.64 -15.99
C GLN A 179 4.85 -3.44 -14.81
N GLN A 180 6.17 -3.41 -15.05
CA GLN A 180 7.18 -3.30 -14.01
C GLN A 180 7.12 -1.98 -13.24
N ALA A 181 6.84 -0.85 -13.90
CA ALA A 181 6.65 0.43 -13.22
C ALA A 181 5.47 0.39 -12.25
N GLY A 182 4.38 -0.28 -12.64
CA GLY A 182 3.22 -0.48 -11.78
C GLY A 182 3.50 -1.46 -10.64
N ALA A 183 4.24 -2.54 -10.90
CA ALA A 183 4.67 -3.47 -9.85
C ALA A 183 5.65 -2.81 -8.86
N LEU A 184 6.48 -1.86 -9.30
CA LEU A 184 7.28 -1.01 -8.42
C LEU A 184 6.40 -0.05 -7.61
N ASN A 185 5.36 0.54 -8.21
CA ASN A 185 4.41 1.40 -7.50
C ASN A 185 3.73 0.63 -6.35
N GLU A 186 3.20 -0.57 -6.62
CA GLU A 186 2.64 -1.48 -5.61
C GLU A 186 3.68 -1.87 -4.55
N SER A 187 4.90 -2.18 -4.98
CA SER A 187 5.97 -2.56 -4.06
C SER A 187 6.40 -1.42 -3.15
N MET A 188 6.46 -0.17 -3.63
CA MET A 188 6.73 0.99 -2.79
C MET A 188 5.66 1.17 -1.72
N SER A 189 4.39 0.95 -2.08
CA SER A 189 3.28 0.98 -1.12
C SER A 189 3.39 -0.14 -0.07
N ASP A 190 3.70 -1.38 -0.47
CA ASP A 190 3.94 -2.50 0.47
C ASP A 190 5.15 -2.25 1.39
N VAL A 191 6.24 -1.68 0.85
CA VAL A 191 7.44 -1.29 1.60
C VAL A 191 7.09 -0.26 2.66
N PHE A 192 6.46 0.85 2.29
CA PHE A 192 6.12 1.89 3.26
C PHE A 192 5.05 1.44 4.25
N GLY A 193 4.02 0.70 3.82
CA GLY A 193 3.02 0.12 4.71
C GLY A 193 3.65 -0.80 5.77
N SER A 194 4.59 -1.66 5.35
CA SER A 194 5.34 -2.53 6.26
C SER A 194 6.23 -1.73 7.21
N LEU A 195 6.91 -0.68 6.72
CA LEU A 195 7.74 0.17 7.57
C LEU A 195 6.93 0.97 8.58
N VAL A 196 5.74 1.46 8.22
CA VAL A 196 4.81 2.12 9.16
C VAL A 196 4.43 1.17 10.29
N LYS A 197 4.06 -0.07 9.96
CA LYS A 197 3.75 -1.10 10.95
C LYS A 197 4.92 -1.42 11.86
N GLN A 198 6.11 -1.63 11.29
CA GLN A 198 7.34 -1.88 12.06
C GLN A 198 7.70 -0.70 12.96
N PHE A 199 7.54 0.53 12.46
CA PHE A 199 7.76 1.75 13.22
C PHE A 199 6.81 1.86 14.41
N HIS A 200 5.52 1.58 14.19
CA HIS A 200 4.49 1.60 15.23
C HIS A 200 4.79 0.59 16.35
N PHE A 201 5.13 -0.64 15.98
CA PHE A 201 5.43 -1.72 16.93
C PHE A 201 6.89 -1.77 17.40
N ARG A 202 7.74 -0.81 16.98
CA ARG A 202 9.17 -0.74 17.30
C ARG A 202 9.92 -2.04 16.98
N GLN A 203 9.69 -2.58 15.80
CA GLN A 203 10.25 -3.86 15.34
C GLN A 203 11.48 -3.65 14.47
N THR A 204 12.54 -4.41 14.75
CA THR A 204 13.68 -4.60 13.86
C THR A 204 13.33 -5.57 12.73
N ALA A 205 14.13 -5.56 11.65
CA ALA A 205 13.88 -6.37 10.44
C ALA A 205 13.76 -7.89 10.73
N ASP A 206 14.47 -8.41 11.73
CA ASP A 206 14.44 -9.82 12.16
C ASP A 206 13.21 -10.19 13.02
N LYS A 207 12.42 -9.19 13.44
CA LYS A 207 11.20 -9.37 14.25
C LYS A 207 9.91 -9.05 13.49
N ALA A 208 10.00 -8.31 12.39
CA ALA A 208 8.86 -7.97 11.55
C ALA A 208 8.25 -9.21 10.89
N ASP A 209 6.91 -9.20 10.71
CA ASP A 209 6.20 -10.32 10.09
C ASP A 209 6.34 -10.37 8.56
N TRP A 210 6.62 -9.23 7.93
CA TRP A 210 6.72 -9.08 6.47
C TRP A 210 5.47 -9.55 5.72
N LEU A 211 4.29 -9.40 6.35
CA LEU A 211 2.99 -9.72 5.79
C LEU A 211 2.20 -8.43 5.53
N ILE A 212 1.54 -8.39 4.36
CA ILE A 212 0.59 -7.34 4.01
C ILE A 212 -0.83 -7.83 4.29
N GLY A 213 -1.63 -7.05 5.01
CA GLY A 213 -3.01 -7.38 5.38
C GLY A 213 -3.12 -8.46 6.46
N ALA A 214 -2.15 -8.56 7.38
CA ALA A 214 -2.23 -9.51 8.48
C ALA A 214 -3.46 -9.20 9.37
N GLY A 215 -4.33 -10.20 9.57
CA GLY A 215 -5.60 -10.05 10.29
C GLY A 215 -6.76 -9.48 9.46
N LEU A 216 -6.54 -9.07 8.20
CA LEU A 216 -7.62 -8.63 7.31
C LEU A 216 -8.47 -9.81 6.83
N LEU A 217 -7.87 -10.98 6.62
CA LEU A 217 -8.61 -12.19 6.26
C LEU A 217 -9.47 -12.65 7.44
N ALA A 218 -10.74 -12.92 7.19
CA ALA A 218 -11.70 -13.33 8.20
C ALA A 218 -11.41 -14.74 8.74
N LYS A 219 -11.96 -15.05 9.91
CA LYS A 219 -11.81 -16.37 10.53
C LYS A 219 -12.44 -17.44 9.63
N GLY A 220 -11.63 -18.42 9.22
CA GLY A 220 -12.06 -19.53 8.37
C GLY A 220 -11.38 -19.54 7.01
N ILE A 221 -10.82 -18.42 6.58
CA ILE A 221 -9.98 -18.32 5.38
C ILE A 221 -8.58 -18.87 5.68
N ASN A 222 -8.08 -19.77 4.83
CA ASN A 222 -6.73 -20.32 4.96
C ASN A 222 -5.67 -19.38 4.38
N GLY A 223 -5.30 -18.35 5.15
CA GLY A 223 -4.25 -17.41 4.79
C GLY A 223 -3.70 -16.64 5.98
N LYS A 224 -2.52 -16.04 5.79
CA LYS A 224 -1.82 -15.20 6.76
C LYS A 224 -2.05 -13.70 6.52
N GLY A 225 -2.38 -13.34 5.28
CA GLY A 225 -2.57 -11.99 4.78
C GLY A 225 -2.75 -12.02 3.26
N LEU A 226 -2.75 -10.86 2.63
CA LEU A 226 -2.88 -10.71 1.17
C LEU A 226 -1.58 -11.06 0.44
N ARG A 227 -0.43 -10.68 0.99
CA ARG A 227 0.90 -10.88 0.40
C ARG A 227 1.95 -11.16 1.48
N SER A 228 3.05 -11.80 1.07
CA SER A 228 4.25 -11.93 1.89
C SER A 228 5.42 -11.28 1.16
N MET A 229 6.05 -10.28 1.79
CA MET A 229 7.25 -9.66 1.23
C MET A 229 8.46 -10.60 1.32
N SER A 230 8.54 -11.43 2.36
CA SER A 230 9.67 -12.35 2.57
C SER A 230 9.60 -13.59 1.68
N ALA A 231 8.39 -14.09 1.41
CA ALA A 231 8.16 -15.29 0.62
C ALA A 231 6.89 -15.14 -0.26
N PRO A 232 6.97 -14.35 -1.34
CA PRO A 232 5.85 -14.18 -2.28
C PRO A 232 5.32 -15.54 -2.77
N GLY A 233 3.99 -15.67 -2.92
CA GLY A 233 3.35 -16.92 -3.33
C GLY A 233 2.96 -17.84 -2.17
N THR A 234 3.08 -17.37 -0.91
CA THR A 234 2.84 -18.17 0.31
C THR A 234 1.88 -17.52 1.30
N ALA A 235 1.28 -16.38 0.94
CA ALA A 235 0.43 -15.61 1.85
C ALA A 235 -0.92 -16.32 2.14
N TYR A 236 -1.50 -16.99 1.14
CA TYR A 236 -2.76 -17.71 1.25
C TYR A 236 -2.85 -18.91 0.28
N ASP A 237 -3.62 -19.92 0.68
CA ASP A 237 -3.94 -21.10 -0.13
C ASP A 237 -5.31 -21.64 0.32
N ASP A 238 -6.37 -21.05 -0.21
CA ASP A 238 -7.73 -21.22 0.27
C ASP A 238 -8.68 -21.64 -0.87
N PRO A 239 -9.67 -22.52 -0.63
CA PRO A 239 -10.60 -22.92 -1.69
C PRO A 239 -11.34 -21.75 -2.37
N LEU A 240 -11.71 -20.74 -1.57
CA LEU A 240 -12.46 -19.57 -2.02
C LEU A 240 -11.53 -18.53 -2.64
N LEU A 241 -10.42 -18.16 -1.99
CA LEU A 241 -9.48 -17.15 -2.53
C LEU A 241 -8.49 -17.70 -3.57
N GLY A 242 -8.40 -19.02 -3.72
CA GLY A 242 -7.35 -19.68 -4.49
C GLY A 242 -6.00 -19.64 -3.77
N LYS A 243 -4.93 -19.76 -4.54
CA LYS A 243 -3.55 -19.69 -4.05
C LYS A 243 -2.91 -18.35 -4.42
N ASP A 244 -2.08 -17.82 -3.52
CA ASP A 244 -1.23 -16.65 -3.78
C ASP A 244 -0.40 -16.84 -5.07
N PRO A 245 -0.62 -16.01 -6.12
CA PRO A 245 0.00 -16.20 -7.42
C PRO A 245 1.37 -15.53 -7.58
N GLN A 246 1.87 -14.80 -6.58
CA GLN A 246 3.06 -13.97 -6.76
C GLN A 246 4.34 -14.83 -6.97
N PRO A 247 5.16 -14.55 -8.01
CA PRO A 247 6.48 -15.14 -8.13
C PRO A 247 7.46 -14.49 -7.14
N ALA A 248 8.42 -15.27 -6.66
CA ALA A 248 9.45 -14.81 -5.73
C ALA A 248 10.72 -14.28 -6.43
N ASP A 249 10.86 -14.47 -7.74
CA ASP A 249 12.01 -14.00 -8.52
C ASP A 249 11.66 -13.83 -10.02
N MET A 250 12.58 -13.21 -10.76
CA MET A 250 12.42 -12.86 -12.17
C MET A 250 12.31 -14.07 -13.11
N LYS A 251 12.73 -15.27 -12.70
CA LYS A 251 12.63 -16.47 -13.54
C LYS A 251 11.17 -16.83 -13.81
N ASP A 252 10.33 -16.62 -12.81
CA ASP A 252 8.89 -16.92 -12.85
C ASP A 252 8.05 -15.65 -13.08
N TYR A 253 8.66 -14.56 -13.58
CA TYR A 253 7.96 -13.32 -13.90
C TYR A 253 6.76 -13.58 -14.82
N ILE A 254 5.58 -13.09 -14.43
CA ILE A 254 4.33 -13.35 -15.16
C ILE A 254 4.16 -12.31 -16.27
N GLN A 255 4.27 -12.77 -17.51
CA GLN A 255 3.97 -11.97 -18.71
C GLN A 255 2.46 -12.02 -18.99
N THR A 256 1.76 -10.93 -18.68
CA THR A 256 0.30 -10.82 -18.89
C THR A 256 -0.12 -9.42 -19.32
N LYS A 257 -1.35 -9.30 -19.82
CA LYS A 257 -2.05 -8.02 -20.03
C LYS A 257 -3.11 -7.74 -18.95
N GLU A 258 -3.48 -8.77 -18.19
CA GLU A 258 -4.38 -8.62 -17.04
C GLU A 258 -3.69 -7.84 -15.93
N ASP A 259 -4.47 -7.34 -14.98
CA ASP A 259 -3.92 -6.68 -13.78
C ASP A 259 -2.92 -5.55 -14.15
N ASN A 260 -3.26 -4.75 -15.16
CA ASN A 260 -2.40 -3.70 -15.71
C ASN A 260 -1.01 -4.18 -16.13
N GLY A 261 -0.90 -5.41 -16.62
CA GLY A 261 0.40 -6.03 -16.93
C GLY A 261 1.04 -6.73 -15.72
N GLY A 262 0.24 -7.18 -14.75
CA GLY A 262 0.67 -7.92 -13.58
C GLY A 262 1.29 -7.06 -12.48
N VAL A 263 0.69 -5.90 -12.18
CA VAL A 263 1.22 -4.97 -11.15
C VAL A 263 1.19 -5.59 -9.75
N HIS A 264 0.08 -6.23 -9.37
CA HIS A 264 -0.03 -6.95 -8.10
C HIS A 264 0.58 -8.34 -8.19
N LEU A 265 0.56 -8.96 -9.38
CA LEU A 265 1.15 -10.27 -9.59
C LEU A 265 2.68 -10.23 -9.39
N ASN A 266 3.37 -9.26 -9.99
CA ASN A 266 4.83 -9.22 -10.03
C ASN A 266 5.48 -8.33 -8.93
N SER A 267 4.70 -7.63 -8.09
CA SER A 267 5.24 -6.80 -6.99
C SER A 267 5.98 -7.61 -5.92
N GLY A 268 5.74 -8.92 -5.84
CA GLY A 268 6.47 -9.85 -4.97
C GLY A 268 7.99 -9.83 -5.19
N ILE A 269 8.45 -9.65 -6.43
CA ILE A 269 9.88 -9.64 -6.80
C ILE A 269 10.61 -8.44 -6.13
N PRO A 270 10.22 -7.17 -6.35
CA PRO A 270 10.81 -6.04 -5.66
C PRO A 270 10.52 -6.01 -4.15
N ASN A 271 9.37 -6.54 -3.68
CA ASN A 271 9.10 -6.70 -2.25
C ASN A 271 10.15 -7.60 -1.57
N ARG A 272 10.47 -8.73 -2.20
CA ARG A 272 11.48 -9.67 -1.69
C ARG A 272 12.88 -9.08 -1.74
N ALA A 273 13.22 -8.28 -2.77
CA ALA A 273 14.48 -7.54 -2.80
C ALA A 273 14.60 -6.58 -1.60
N PHE A 274 13.53 -5.84 -1.27
CA PHE A 274 13.54 -4.98 -0.08
C PHE A 274 13.71 -5.78 1.21
N TYR A 275 12.95 -6.87 1.39
CA TYR A 275 13.08 -7.76 2.55
C TYR A 275 14.51 -8.27 2.74
N LEU A 276 15.13 -8.77 1.65
CA LEU A 276 16.50 -9.31 1.68
C LEU A 276 17.52 -8.21 2.03
N ALA A 277 17.37 -7.01 1.46
CA ALA A 277 18.23 -5.87 1.77
C ALA A 277 18.08 -5.44 3.24
N ALA A 278 16.86 -5.28 3.73
CA ALA A 278 16.58 -4.92 5.13
C ALA A 278 17.12 -5.97 6.11
N THR A 279 16.93 -7.25 5.82
CA THR A 279 17.44 -8.37 6.62
C THR A 279 18.97 -8.37 6.66
N ALA A 280 19.64 -8.18 5.52
CA ALA A 280 21.10 -8.14 5.44
C ALA A 280 21.69 -6.91 6.18
N LEU A 281 20.96 -5.80 6.22
CA LEU A 281 21.38 -4.57 6.89
C LEU A 281 21.11 -4.57 8.39
N GLY A 282 20.07 -5.28 8.85
CA GLY A 282 19.69 -5.42 10.25
C GLY A 282 19.16 -4.13 10.88
N GLY A 283 18.79 -4.20 12.16
CA GLY A 283 18.23 -3.06 12.90
C GLY A 283 16.84 -2.66 12.43
N PHE A 284 16.49 -1.38 12.59
CA PHE A 284 15.22 -0.85 12.10
C PHE A 284 15.28 -0.64 10.58
N ALA A 285 14.39 -1.31 9.84
CA ALA A 285 14.47 -1.35 8.38
C ALA A 285 14.37 0.04 7.72
N TRP A 286 13.65 0.98 8.35
CA TRP A 286 13.48 2.34 7.82
C TRP A 286 14.76 3.19 7.87
N GLU A 287 15.72 2.89 8.76
CA GLU A 287 16.92 3.71 8.98
C GLU A 287 17.96 3.56 7.87
N LYS A 288 17.97 2.43 7.15
CA LYS A 288 18.89 2.18 6.03
C LYS A 288 18.16 1.79 4.75
N ALA A 289 17.56 0.61 4.72
CA ALA A 289 16.85 0.14 3.53
C ALA A 289 15.71 1.09 3.15
N GLY A 290 14.92 1.54 4.13
CA GLY A 290 13.85 2.52 3.89
C GLY A 290 14.36 3.83 3.30
N TYR A 291 15.42 4.41 3.85
CA TYR A 291 16.04 5.63 3.27
C TYR A 291 16.55 5.43 1.84
N VAL A 292 17.14 4.28 1.53
CA VAL A 292 17.60 3.97 0.16
C VAL A 292 16.44 3.95 -0.83
N TRP A 293 15.34 3.29 -0.47
CA TRP A 293 14.13 3.23 -1.30
C TRP A 293 13.45 4.61 -1.39
N TYR A 294 13.41 5.37 -0.29
CA TYR A 294 12.84 6.72 -0.26
C TYR A 294 13.62 7.68 -1.16
N ASP A 295 14.95 7.73 -1.05
CA ASP A 295 15.80 8.56 -1.91
C ASP A 295 15.66 8.19 -3.39
N THR A 296 15.52 6.89 -3.67
CA THR A 296 15.29 6.39 -5.03
C THR A 296 13.97 6.92 -5.58
N LEU A 297 12.89 6.87 -4.80
CA LEU A 297 11.59 7.41 -5.19
C LEU A 297 11.62 8.93 -5.40
N CYS A 298 12.43 9.66 -4.62
CA CYS A 298 12.58 11.11 -4.73
C CYS A 298 13.55 11.56 -5.85
N ASP A 299 14.32 10.64 -6.45
CA ASP A 299 15.30 10.96 -7.48
C ASP A 299 14.62 11.46 -8.76
N LYS A 300 14.90 12.71 -9.14
CA LYS A 300 14.32 13.34 -10.34
C LYS A 300 14.80 12.72 -11.66
N ALA A 301 15.84 11.89 -11.61
CA ALA A 301 16.31 11.12 -12.76
C ALA A 301 15.60 9.77 -12.91
N LEU A 302 14.77 9.33 -11.93
CA LEU A 302 14.00 8.10 -12.04
C LEU A 302 12.82 8.31 -13.02
N PRO A 303 12.75 7.57 -14.15
CA PRO A 303 11.66 7.72 -15.11
C PRO A 303 10.32 7.24 -14.54
N GLN A 304 9.21 7.82 -15.00
CA GLN A 304 7.87 7.36 -14.61
C GLN A 304 7.58 5.91 -15.08
N ASP A 305 8.23 5.48 -16.14
CA ASP A 305 8.15 4.14 -16.73
C ASP A 305 9.36 3.26 -16.37
N ALA A 306 10.02 3.54 -15.23
CA ALA A 306 11.16 2.76 -14.77
C ALA A 306 10.84 1.26 -14.67
N ASP A 307 11.74 0.45 -15.22
CA ASP A 307 11.74 -1.00 -15.05
C ASP A 307 12.50 -1.41 -13.77
N PHE A 308 12.43 -2.70 -13.41
CA PHE A 308 13.05 -3.22 -12.19
C PHE A 308 14.57 -2.98 -12.17
N ALA A 309 15.24 -3.14 -13.31
CA ALA A 309 16.68 -2.97 -13.41
C ALA A 309 17.10 -1.50 -13.21
N THR A 310 16.34 -0.55 -13.76
CA THR A 310 16.57 0.89 -13.57
C THR A 310 16.36 1.29 -12.13
N PHE A 311 15.28 0.82 -11.50
CA PHE A 311 15.04 1.07 -10.08
C PHE A 311 16.15 0.46 -9.20
N ALA A 312 16.52 -0.80 -9.44
CA ALA A 312 17.58 -1.49 -8.72
C ALA A 312 18.91 -0.74 -8.77
N ARG A 313 19.40 -0.36 -9.97
CA ARG A 313 20.63 0.46 -10.10
C ARG A 313 20.55 1.77 -9.35
N THR A 314 19.37 2.39 -9.30
CA THR A 314 19.15 3.66 -8.60
C THR A 314 19.20 3.47 -7.08
N THR A 315 18.65 2.37 -6.54
CA THR A 315 18.81 2.03 -5.11
C THR A 315 20.28 1.80 -4.73
N VAL A 316 21.08 1.13 -5.58
CA VAL A 316 22.50 0.89 -5.30
C VAL A 316 23.30 2.20 -5.31
N LYS A 317 22.99 3.12 -6.24
CA LYS A 317 23.53 4.48 -6.26
C LYS A 317 23.25 5.20 -4.95
N HIS A 318 22.00 5.24 -4.48
CA HIS A 318 21.63 5.96 -3.25
C HIS A 318 22.18 5.31 -1.99
N ALA A 319 22.25 3.98 -1.95
CA ALA A 319 22.91 3.26 -0.87
C ALA A 319 24.38 3.66 -0.71
N GLN A 320 25.12 3.78 -1.82
CA GLN A 320 26.51 4.22 -1.83
C GLN A 320 26.65 5.70 -1.43
N GLN A 321 25.72 6.56 -1.88
CA GLN A 321 25.77 8.01 -1.65
C GLN A 321 25.44 8.40 -0.22
N ARG A 322 24.40 7.79 0.37
CA ARG A 322 23.96 8.12 1.73
C ARG A 322 24.79 7.42 2.79
N PHE A 323 25.19 6.19 2.55
CA PHE A 323 25.90 5.37 3.51
C PHE A 323 27.31 5.08 3.02
N ASP A 324 27.55 3.88 2.49
CA ASP A 324 28.87 3.42 2.09
C ASP A 324 28.77 2.26 1.11
N ARG A 325 29.94 1.76 0.69
CA ARG A 325 30.05 0.65 -0.26
C ARG A 325 29.47 -0.66 0.28
N THR A 326 29.63 -0.93 1.57
CA THR A 326 29.14 -2.16 2.20
C THR A 326 27.62 -2.22 2.20
N VAL A 327 26.94 -1.08 2.42
CA VAL A 327 25.47 -0.99 2.28
C VAL A 327 25.06 -1.20 0.83
N ALA A 328 25.74 -0.54 -0.12
CA ALA A 328 25.45 -0.68 -1.55
C ALA A 328 25.60 -2.13 -2.06
N ASP A 329 26.65 -2.84 -1.63
CA ASP A 329 26.88 -4.24 -2.02
C ASP A 329 25.77 -5.17 -1.49
N LYS A 330 25.25 -4.94 -0.29
CA LYS A 330 24.11 -5.69 0.27
C LYS A 330 22.81 -5.44 -0.51
N VAL A 331 22.55 -4.19 -0.90
CA VAL A 331 21.39 -3.83 -1.73
C VAL A 331 21.50 -4.46 -3.12
N GLN A 332 22.67 -4.39 -3.76
CA GLN A 332 22.92 -5.05 -5.05
C GLN A 332 22.71 -6.56 -4.97
N GLN A 333 23.23 -7.20 -3.91
CA GLN A 333 23.07 -8.64 -3.70
C GLN A 333 21.60 -9.05 -3.54
N ALA A 334 20.78 -8.22 -2.88
CA ALA A 334 19.36 -8.47 -2.71
C ALA A 334 18.59 -8.46 -4.05
N TRP A 335 18.90 -7.51 -4.93
CA TRP A 335 18.33 -7.50 -6.30
C TRP A 335 18.79 -8.70 -7.12
N HIS A 336 20.07 -9.06 -7.03
CA HIS A 336 20.61 -10.22 -7.73
C HIS A 336 19.95 -11.54 -7.26
N GLN A 337 19.65 -11.68 -5.96
CA GLN A 337 18.96 -12.86 -5.40
C GLN A 337 17.53 -13.05 -5.90
N VAL A 338 16.88 -12.00 -6.40
CA VAL A 338 15.56 -12.08 -7.05
C VAL A 338 15.67 -12.05 -8.59
N GLY A 339 16.89 -12.15 -9.14
CA GLY A 339 17.13 -12.22 -10.58
C GLY A 339 17.01 -10.90 -11.33
N VAL A 340 17.17 -9.76 -10.65
CA VAL A 340 17.24 -8.42 -11.27
C VAL A 340 18.70 -8.00 -11.37
N GLU A 341 19.18 -7.77 -12.59
CA GLU A 341 20.58 -7.43 -12.90
C GLU A 341 20.83 -5.92 -13.11
#